data_AF-A0A2E9BH36-F1
#
_entry.id   AF-A0A2E9BH36-F1
#
_cell.length_a   1.000
_cell.length_b   1.000
_cell.length_c   1.000
_cell.angle_alpha   90.00
_cell.angle_beta   90.00
_cell.angle_gamma   90.00
#
_symmetry.space_group_name_H-M   'P 1'
#
loop_
_entity.id
_entity.type
_entity.pdbx_description
1 polymer ?
#
loop_
_entity_poly.entity_id
_entity_poly.type
_entity_poly.pdbx_seq_one_letter_code
_entity_poly.pdbx_strand_id
1 'polypeptide(L)'
;MSGDSVGALDVFRSTTEVMLRDGVLTREEKRLIIKLANALGLSDNEPAMVYNAIKENKNLDPGRDVSFNEQRLVYTRVFEVAIVNASLSKDEFAVLAHLRDQFNINDDDHSRIEADLRDMIRQKTEDENVVDKLLGTLKDSVSLVGSLFDSVRTKGA
;
A
#
# COMPACT_ATOMS: atom_id res chain seq x y z
N MET A 1 -12.38 -20.47 0.85
CA MET A 1 -11.84 -19.91 2.09
C MET A 1 -12.27 -18.47 2.13
N SER A 2 -13.05 -18.09 3.14
CA SER A 2 -13.40 -16.70 3.40
C SER A 2 -12.09 -15.97 3.67
N GLY A 3 -11.69 -15.04 2.82
CA GLY A 3 -10.62 -14.11 3.20
C GLY A 3 -11.15 -13.27 4.35
N ASP A 4 -10.46 -13.27 5.49
CA ASP A 4 -10.89 -12.49 6.66
C ASP A 4 -11.01 -11.01 6.26
N SER A 5 -12.14 -10.39 6.63
CA SER A 5 -12.29 -8.94 6.49
C SER A 5 -11.38 -8.26 7.51
N VAL A 6 -10.80 -7.12 7.12
CA VAL A 6 -9.96 -6.30 7.99
C VAL A 6 -10.59 -4.93 8.17
N GLY A 7 -10.43 -4.32 9.34
CA GLY A 7 -10.96 -2.99 9.63
C GLY A 7 -10.22 -1.89 8.86
N ALA A 8 -10.96 -0.99 8.21
CA ALA A 8 -10.37 0.10 7.42
C ALA A 8 -9.49 1.04 8.25
N LEU A 9 -9.88 1.36 9.48
CA LEU A 9 -9.09 2.22 10.37
C LEU A 9 -7.86 1.50 10.90
N ASP A 10 -7.93 0.18 11.14
CA ASP A 10 -6.77 -0.63 11.54
C ASP A 10 -5.72 -0.73 10.42
N VAL A 11 -6.17 -0.93 9.17
CA VAL A 11 -5.29 -0.88 7.98
C VAL A 11 -4.63 0.47 7.86
N PHE A 12 -5.42 1.54 7.93
CA PHE A 12 -4.91 2.89 7.82
C PHE A 12 -3.90 3.21 8.93
N ARG A 13 -4.22 2.85 10.18
CA ARG A 13 -3.37 3.08 11.36
C ARG A 13 -2.04 2.35 11.23
N SER A 14 -2.07 1.03 11.07
CA SER A 14 -0.85 0.21 11.03
C SER A 14 0.06 0.60 9.86
N THR A 15 -0.51 0.93 8.71
CA THR A 15 0.25 1.43 7.56
C THR A 15 0.86 2.81 7.83
N THR A 16 0.13 3.70 8.51
CA THR A 16 0.64 5.02 8.91
C THR A 16 1.78 4.90 9.93
N GLU A 17 1.70 3.95 10.85
CA GLU A 17 2.77 3.65 11.82
C GLU A 17 4.04 3.14 11.13
N VAL A 18 3.94 2.41 10.01
CA VAL A 18 5.10 2.01 9.19
C VAL A 18 5.82 3.23 8.60
N MET A 19 5.08 4.23 8.12
CA MET A 19 5.65 5.47 7.58
C MET A 19 6.15 6.43 8.67
N LEU A 20 5.63 6.35 9.89
CA LEU A 20 6.02 7.21 11.00
C LEU A 20 7.22 6.68 11.81
N ARG A 21 7.96 5.69 11.30
CA ARG A 21 9.07 5.07 12.05
C ARG A 21 10.18 6.05 12.45
N ASP A 22 10.44 7.07 11.65
CA ASP A 22 11.40 8.14 11.93
C ASP A 22 10.78 9.37 12.59
N GLY A 23 9.46 9.34 12.82
CA GLY A 23 8.67 10.42 13.41
C GLY A 23 8.28 11.54 12.44
N VAL A 24 8.62 11.48 11.15
CA VAL A 24 8.38 12.56 10.17
C VAL A 24 7.87 12.01 8.84
N LEU A 25 6.65 12.40 8.47
CA LEU A 25 6.15 12.09 7.13
C LEU A 25 6.77 12.99 6.05
N THR A 26 7.46 12.36 5.11
CA THR A 26 7.93 12.93 3.85
C THR A 26 6.76 13.35 2.95
N ARG A 27 7.05 14.04 1.83
CA ARG A 27 6.00 14.44 0.88
C ARG A 27 5.39 13.22 0.17
N GLU A 28 6.24 12.24 -0.08
CA GLU A 28 5.97 10.97 -0.74
C GLU A 28 5.06 10.11 0.14
N GLU A 29 5.38 9.97 1.42
CA GLU A 29 4.54 9.24 2.39
C GLU A 29 3.19 9.92 2.61
N LYS A 30 3.15 11.25 2.71
CA LYS A 30 1.86 11.98 2.79
C LYS A 30 0.96 11.68 1.60
N ARG A 31 1.53 11.57 0.40
CA ARG A 31 0.78 11.21 -0.81
C ARG A 31 0.23 9.79 -0.73
N LEU A 32 1.04 8.83 -0.27
CA LEU A 32 0.60 7.45 -0.08
C LEU A 32 -0.51 7.35 0.96
N ILE A 33 -0.41 8.08 2.09
CA ILE A 33 -1.45 8.12 3.12
C ILE A 33 -2.74 8.70 2.57
N ILE A 34 -2.68 9.83 1.85
CA ILE A 34 -3.88 10.40 1.22
C ILE A 34 -4.49 9.39 0.24
N LYS A 35 -3.67 8.69 -0.54
CA LYS A 35 -4.18 7.67 -1.47
C LYS A 35 -4.82 6.49 -0.73
N LEU A 36 -4.19 6.03 0.34
CA LEU A 36 -4.68 4.93 1.17
C LEU A 36 -6.01 5.27 1.84
N ALA A 37 -6.13 6.46 2.46
CA ALA A 37 -7.37 6.93 3.06
C ALA A 37 -8.52 6.95 2.04
N ASN A 38 -8.27 7.50 0.85
CA ASN A 38 -9.24 7.53 -0.24
C ASN A 38 -9.62 6.13 -0.72
N ALA A 39 -8.65 5.23 -0.87
CA ALA A 39 -8.89 3.87 -1.34
C ALA A 39 -9.68 3.04 -0.31
N LEU A 40 -9.46 3.28 0.98
CA LEU A 40 -10.22 2.70 2.08
C LEU A 40 -11.59 3.36 2.29
N GLY A 41 -11.89 4.45 1.58
CA GLY A 41 -13.16 5.16 1.71
C GLY A 41 -13.35 5.80 3.08
N LEU A 42 -12.25 6.29 3.68
CA LEU A 42 -12.32 7.01 4.95
C LEU A 42 -13.00 8.38 4.77
N SER A 43 -13.72 8.83 5.80
CA SER A 43 -14.25 10.18 5.86
C SER A 43 -13.16 11.21 6.13
N ASP A 44 -13.44 12.49 5.85
CA ASP A 44 -12.46 13.58 5.98
C ASP A 44 -11.83 13.72 7.39
N ASN A 45 -12.57 13.33 8.44
CA ASN A 45 -12.11 13.45 9.82
C ASN A 45 -11.37 12.19 10.34
N GLU A 46 -11.57 11.04 9.72
CA GLU A 46 -11.01 9.76 10.18
C GLU A 46 -9.47 9.72 10.13
N PRO A 47 -8.79 10.19 9.06
CA PRO A 47 -7.33 10.25 9.05
C PRO A 47 -6.76 11.04 10.22
N ALA A 48 -7.31 12.24 10.48
CA ALA A 48 -6.86 13.10 11.58
C ALA A 48 -7.09 12.44 12.95
N MET A 49 -8.23 11.76 13.11
CA MET A 49 -8.53 10.98 14.31
C MET A 49 -7.50 9.87 14.55
N VAL A 50 -7.15 9.11 13.50
CA VAL A 50 -6.12 8.05 13.59
C VAL A 50 -4.75 8.63 13.95
N TYR A 51 -4.35 9.74 13.33
CA TYR A 51 -3.08 10.41 13.68
C TYR A 51 -3.01 10.83 15.15
N ASN A 52 -4.10 11.38 15.69
CA ASN A 52 -4.15 11.77 17.09
C ASN A 52 -4.10 10.54 18.01
N ALA A 53 -4.80 9.46 17.65
CA ALA A 53 -4.76 8.22 18.40
C ALA A 53 -3.36 7.59 18.44
N ILE A 54 -2.62 7.60 17.32
CA ILE A 54 -1.22 7.16 17.27
C ILE A 54 -0.35 7.99 18.24
N LYS A 55 -0.47 9.33 18.19
CA LYS A 55 0.30 10.23 19.06
C LYS A 55 -0.02 10.05 20.55
N GLU A 56 -1.27 9.79 20.87
CA GLU A 56 -1.75 9.60 22.25
C GLU A 56 -1.66 8.14 22.73
N ASN A 57 -1.17 7.23 21.88
CA ASN A 57 -1.16 5.79 22.10
C ASN A 57 -2.53 5.23 22.54
N LYS A 58 -3.59 5.69 21.87
CA LYS A 58 -4.97 5.28 22.12
C LYS A 58 -5.43 4.26 21.09
N ASN A 59 -6.30 3.36 21.53
CA ASN A 59 -7.00 2.43 20.64
C ASN A 59 -8.21 3.10 20.01
N LEU A 60 -8.50 2.73 18.77
CA LEU A 60 -9.70 3.11 18.03
C LEU A 60 -10.49 1.86 17.68
N ASP A 61 -11.75 2.06 17.30
CA ASP A 61 -12.53 1.02 16.65
C ASP A 61 -11.86 0.66 15.29
N PRO A 62 -11.87 -0.63 14.88
CA PRO A 62 -11.32 -1.08 13.61
C PRO A 62 -11.89 -0.36 12.37
N GLY A 63 -13.08 0.25 12.52
CA GLY A 63 -13.82 0.88 11.43
C GLY A 63 -14.56 -0.14 10.60
N ARG A 64 -15.02 0.28 9.42
CA ARG A 64 -15.77 -0.59 8.50
C ARG A 64 -14.91 -1.78 8.04
N ASP A 65 -15.58 -2.89 7.74
CA ASP A 65 -14.94 -4.01 7.06
C ASP A 65 -14.46 -3.62 5.66
N VAL A 66 -13.26 -4.07 5.32
CA VAL A 66 -12.70 -4.07 3.96
C VAL A 66 -12.79 -5.50 3.43
N SER A 67 -13.68 -5.72 2.48
CA SER A 67 -13.86 -7.02 1.84
C SER A 67 -12.63 -7.44 1.04
N PHE A 68 -12.46 -8.74 0.80
CA PHE A 68 -11.32 -9.26 0.04
C PHE A 68 -11.11 -8.59 -1.34
N ASN A 69 -12.20 -8.28 -2.06
CA ASN A 69 -12.10 -7.58 -3.34
C ASN A 69 -11.65 -6.12 -3.16
N GLU A 70 -12.12 -5.44 -2.12
CA GLU A 70 -11.65 -4.10 -1.78
C GLU A 70 -10.19 -4.10 -1.35
N GLN A 71 -9.73 -5.10 -0.58
CA GLN A 71 -8.34 -5.21 -0.15
C GLN A 71 -7.39 -5.24 -1.36
N ARG A 72 -7.70 -6.06 -2.38
CA ARG A 72 -6.96 -6.09 -3.66
C ARG A 72 -6.99 -4.74 -4.36
N LEU A 73 -8.16 -4.11 -4.43
CA LEU A 73 -8.31 -2.80 -5.07
C LEU A 73 -7.48 -1.72 -4.36
N VAL A 74 -7.51 -1.69 -3.03
CA VAL A 74 -6.73 -0.76 -2.20
C VAL A 74 -5.24 -0.96 -2.47
N TYR A 75 -4.78 -2.21 -2.43
CA TYR A 75 -3.38 -2.54 -2.70
C TYR A 75 -2.93 -2.06 -4.09
N THR A 76 -3.68 -2.40 -5.15
CA THR A 76 -3.38 -1.97 -6.53
C THR A 76 -3.32 -0.45 -6.65
N ARG A 77 -4.23 0.28 -5.99
CA ARG A 77 -4.29 1.74 -6.03
C ARG A 77 -3.13 2.42 -5.33
N VAL A 78 -2.64 1.85 -4.23
CA VAL A 78 -1.45 2.35 -3.52
C VAL A 78 -0.20 2.04 -4.35
N PHE A 79 -0.12 0.84 -4.93
CA PHE A 79 1.00 0.42 -5.77
C PHE A 79 1.11 1.27 -7.05
N GLU A 80 -0.01 1.58 -7.70
CA GLU A 80 -0.07 2.50 -8.84
C GLU A 80 0.61 3.85 -8.52
N VAL A 81 0.27 4.46 -7.38
CA VAL A 81 0.85 5.77 -6.98
C VAL A 81 2.34 5.67 -6.71
N ALA A 82 2.78 4.56 -6.13
CA ALA A 82 4.18 4.32 -5.83
C ALA A 82 5.02 4.21 -7.12
N ILE A 83 4.51 3.52 -8.15
CA ILE A 83 5.21 3.35 -9.44
C ILE A 83 5.21 4.65 -10.26
N VAL A 84 4.07 5.34 -10.37
CA VAL A 84 3.94 6.55 -11.20
C VAL A 84 4.90 7.66 -10.76
N ASN A 85 5.25 7.71 -9.48
CA ASN A 85 6.19 8.69 -8.95
C ASN A 85 7.65 8.40 -9.33
N ALA A 86 7.94 7.23 -9.90
CA ALA A 86 9.25 6.80 -10.41
C ALA A 86 10.43 6.97 -9.43
N SER A 87 10.16 6.97 -8.13
CA SER A 87 11.16 7.07 -7.06
C SER A 87 10.70 6.25 -5.88
N LEU A 88 10.65 4.92 -6.07
CA LEU A 88 10.33 4.01 -4.97
C LEU A 88 11.47 4.04 -3.93
N SER A 89 11.18 4.59 -2.76
CA SER A 89 12.08 4.56 -1.61
C SER A 89 11.92 3.26 -0.82
N LYS A 90 12.90 2.94 0.04
CA LYS A 90 12.82 1.79 0.95
C LYS A 90 11.59 1.85 1.87
N ASP A 91 11.12 3.05 2.19
CA ASP A 91 9.97 3.27 3.07
C ASP A 91 8.66 2.99 2.33
N GLU A 92 8.55 3.40 1.07
CA GLU A 92 7.39 3.08 0.23
C GLU A 92 7.31 1.57 -0.05
N PHE A 93 8.46 0.90 -0.17
CA PHE A 93 8.51 -0.56 -0.26
C PHE A 93 8.08 -1.25 1.04
N ALA A 94 8.45 -0.71 2.20
CA ALA A 94 8.00 -1.24 3.49
C ALA A 94 6.48 -1.13 3.65
N VAL A 95 5.89 -0.03 3.15
CA VAL A 95 4.43 0.17 3.11
C VAL A 95 3.74 -0.86 2.23
N LEU A 96 4.26 -1.09 1.01
CA LEU A 96 3.70 -2.09 0.10
C LEU A 96 3.83 -3.51 0.67
N ALA A 97 4.96 -3.85 1.28
CA ALA A 97 5.13 -5.15 1.94
C ALA A 97 4.16 -5.32 3.12
N HIS A 98 3.97 -4.29 3.94
CA HIS A 98 3.02 -4.29 5.06
C HIS A 98 1.58 -4.49 4.59
N LEU A 99 1.13 -3.72 3.60
CA LEU A 99 -0.22 -3.87 3.05
C LEU A 99 -0.44 -5.23 2.40
N ARG A 100 0.59 -5.77 1.72
CA ARG A 100 0.52 -7.08 1.09
C ARG A 100 0.30 -8.19 2.12
N ASP A 101 1.02 -8.13 3.24
CA ASP A 101 0.87 -9.06 4.36
C ASP A 101 -0.48 -8.92 5.04
N GLN A 102 -0.87 -7.68 5.37
CA GLN A 102 -2.13 -7.39 6.03
C GLN A 102 -3.37 -7.83 5.23
N PHE A 103 -3.32 -7.75 3.90
CA PHE A 103 -4.38 -8.20 3.00
C PHE A 103 -4.24 -9.65 2.55
N ASN A 104 -3.24 -10.38 3.06
CA ASN A 104 -2.94 -11.75 2.69
C ASN A 104 -2.86 -11.96 1.15
N ILE A 105 -2.19 -11.02 0.47
CA ILE A 105 -1.99 -11.06 -0.99
C ILE A 105 -0.81 -11.98 -1.27
N ASN A 106 -1.13 -13.22 -1.66
CA ASN A 106 -0.14 -14.24 -2.03
C ASN A 106 0.62 -13.89 -3.33
N ASP A 107 1.60 -14.71 -3.69
CA ASP A 107 2.43 -14.50 -4.89
C ASP A 107 1.62 -14.48 -6.18
N ASP A 108 0.66 -15.40 -6.36
CA ASP A 108 -0.19 -15.47 -7.56
C ASP A 108 -1.05 -14.21 -7.72
N ASP A 109 -1.61 -13.70 -6.62
CA ASP A 109 -2.42 -12.50 -6.60
C ASP A 109 -1.57 -11.26 -6.87
N HIS A 110 -0.38 -11.20 -6.27
CA HIS A 110 0.57 -10.12 -6.49
C HIS A 110 1.03 -10.07 -7.96
N SER A 111 1.35 -11.22 -8.57
CA SER A 111 1.72 -11.30 -9.99
C SER A 111 0.59 -10.90 -10.94
N ARG A 112 -0.67 -11.20 -10.59
CA ARG A 112 -1.82 -10.72 -11.37
C ARG A 112 -1.98 -9.20 -11.27
N ILE A 113 -1.84 -8.64 -10.07
CA ILE A 113 -1.89 -7.19 -9.85
C ILE A 113 -0.76 -6.50 -10.63
N GLU A 114 0.44 -7.06 -10.66
CA GLU A 114 1.57 -6.56 -11.46
C GLU A 114 1.22 -6.54 -12.95
N ALA A 115 0.65 -7.62 -13.48
CA ALA A 115 0.25 -7.71 -14.88
C ALA A 115 -0.81 -6.64 -15.22
N ASP A 116 -1.81 -6.46 -14.36
CA ASP A 116 -2.85 -5.43 -14.52
C ASP A 116 -2.25 -4.01 -14.50
N LEU A 117 -1.27 -3.75 -13.62
CA LEU A 117 -0.57 -2.47 -13.56
C LEU A 117 0.26 -2.22 -14.83
N ARG A 118 0.93 -3.26 -15.35
CA ARG A 118 1.71 -3.18 -16.60
C ARG A 118 0.81 -2.85 -17.80
N ASP A 119 -0.34 -3.50 -17.90
CA ASP A 119 -1.30 -3.24 -18.97
C ASP A 119 -1.90 -1.83 -18.86
N MET A 120 -2.23 -1.41 -17.63
CA MET A 120 -2.72 -0.08 -17.36
C MET A 120 -1.71 1.02 -17.74
N ILE A 121 -0.42 0.85 -17.41
CA ILE A 121 0.64 1.80 -17.78
C ILE A 121 0.71 1.94 -19.30
N ARG A 122 0.69 0.81 -20.03
CA ARG A 122 0.71 0.81 -21.51
C ARG A 122 -0.52 1.47 -22.14
N GLN A 123 -1.68 1.36 -21.50
CA GLN A 123 -2.93 1.92 -22.02
C GLN A 123 -3.09 3.41 -21.72
N LYS A 124 -2.60 3.88 -20.56
CA LYS A 124 -2.85 5.25 -20.07
C LYS A 124 -1.71 6.23 -20.34
N THR A 125 -0.55 5.77 -20.81
CA THR A 125 0.62 6.61 -21.06
C THR A 125 0.97 6.54 -22.55
N GLU A 126 0.92 7.69 -23.21
CA GLU A 126 1.20 7.82 -24.65
C GLU A 126 2.70 7.89 -24.97
N ASP A 127 3.51 8.43 -24.05
CA ASP A 127 4.95 8.59 -24.24
C ASP A 127 5.69 7.26 -23.95
N GLU A 128 6.24 6.65 -25.00
CA GLU A 128 6.97 5.37 -24.92
C GLU A 128 8.15 5.41 -23.93
N ASN A 129 8.86 6.55 -23.82
CA ASN A 129 9.97 6.66 -22.88
C ASN A 129 9.48 6.66 -21.42
N VAL A 130 8.31 7.25 -21.17
CA VAL A 130 7.67 7.24 -19.85
C VAL A 130 7.16 5.84 -19.54
N VAL A 131 6.55 5.15 -20.52
CA VAL A 131 6.13 3.75 -20.38
C VAL A 131 7.33 2.88 -19.97
N ASP A 132 8.43 2.94 -20.69
CA ASP A 132 9.62 2.13 -20.41
C ASP A 132 10.18 2.40 -19.01
N LYS A 133 10.23 3.67 -18.58
CA LYS A 133 10.67 4.04 -17.23
C LYS A 133 9.76 3.47 -16.13
N LEU A 134 8.44 3.56 -16.31
CA LEU A 134 7.46 3.04 -15.35
C LEU A 134 7.48 1.52 -15.29
N LEU A 135 7.63 0.84 -16.42
CA LEU A 135 7.76 -0.61 -16.48
C LEU A 135 9.07 -1.11 -15.86
N GLY A 136 10.17 -0.38 -16.05
CA GLY A 136 11.43 -0.64 -15.34
C GLY A 136 11.26 -0.53 -13.82
N THR A 137 10.64 0.56 -13.37
CA THR A 137 10.35 0.79 -11.94
C THR A 137 9.47 -0.33 -11.36
N LEU A 138 8.42 -0.75 -12.08
CA LEU A 138 7.57 -1.85 -11.67
C LEU A 138 8.36 -3.17 -11.55
N LYS A 139 9.21 -3.49 -12.52
CA LYS A 139 10.04 -4.70 -12.47
C LYS A 139 10.99 -4.71 -11.26
N ASP A 140 11.64 -3.59 -10.98
CA ASP A 140 12.54 -3.46 -9.84
C ASP A 140 11.76 -3.57 -8.51
N SER A 141 10.53 -3.03 -8.49
CA SER A 141 9.65 -3.07 -7.33
C SER A 141 9.26 -4.48 -6.91
N VAL A 142 8.95 -5.35 -7.86
CA VAL A 142 8.50 -6.73 -7.61
C VAL A 142 9.60 -7.53 -6.90
N SER A 143 10.84 -7.36 -7.35
CA SER A 143 12.00 -8.05 -6.75
C SER A 143 12.21 -7.62 -5.30
N LEU A 144 12.11 -6.31 -5.03
CA LEU A 144 12.36 -5.76 -3.70
C LEU A 144 11.20 -6.01 -2.73
N VAL A 145 9.94 -5.80 -3.16
CA VAL A 145 8.75 -6.09 -2.36
C VAL A 145 8.69 -7.58 -2.01
N GLY A 146 9.01 -8.48 -2.96
CA GLY A 146 9.12 -9.91 -2.68
C GLY A 146 10.13 -10.20 -1.56
N SER A 147 11.34 -9.65 -1.66
CA SER A 147 12.38 -9.86 -0.64
C SER A 147 12.00 -9.30 0.75
N LEU A 148 11.34 -8.15 0.81
CA LEU A 148 10.87 -7.57 2.07
C LEU A 148 9.71 -8.36 2.65
N PHE A 149 8.79 -8.83 1.80
CA PHE A 149 7.67 -9.67 2.19
C PHE A 149 8.14 -10.99 2.81
N ASP A 150 9.12 -11.65 2.22
CA ASP A 150 9.74 -12.85 2.79
C ASP A 150 10.39 -12.56 4.16
N SER A 151 11.03 -11.40 4.30
CA SER A 151 11.59 -10.96 5.59
C SER A 151 10.52 -10.66 6.64
N VAL A 152 9.32 -10.22 6.26
CA VAL A 152 8.21 -9.97 7.19
C VAL A 152 7.66 -11.32 7.68
N ARG A 153 7.41 -12.26 6.77
CA ARG A 153 6.89 -13.60 7.10
C ARG A 153 7.84 -14.41 7.99
N THR A 154 9.14 -14.34 7.74
CA THR A 154 10.14 -15.08 8.53
C THR A 154 10.31 -14.57 9.96
N LYS A 155 9.92 -13.33 10.26
CA LYS A 155 9.94 -12.78 11.62
C LYS A 155 8.69 -13.14 12.45
N GLY A 156 7.64 -13.61 11.80
CA GLY A 156 6.39 -14.05 12.46
C GLY A 156 6.29 -15.56 12.71
N ALA A 157 7.33 -16.33 12.35
CA ALA A 157 7.38 -17.80 12.46
C ALA A 157 8.25 -18.28 13.65
#